data_AF-A0A3C0QR59-F1
#
_entry.id   AF-A0A3C0QR59-F1
#
_cell.length_a   1.000
_cell.length_b   1.000
_cell.length_c   1.000
_cell.angle_alpha   90.00
_cell.angle_beta   90.00
_cell.angle_gamma   90.00
#
_symmetry.space_group_name_H-M   'P 1'
#
loop_
_entity.id
_entity.type
_entity.pdbx_description
1 polymer ?
#
loop_
_entity_poly.entity_id
_entity_poly.type
_entity_poly.pdbx_seq_one_letter_code
_entity_poly.pdbx_strand_id
1 'polypeptide(L)'
;MKNRNRFSRTLAGVMAMAAMCASLPAFEIGASAAQTLAGDTTKDGAVSVADVVLLQQYLTRKKTIDQQAFENADMNADGRVNIIDLALLKKSIIDARTAEQPTDPEPTEPTTEPTTDEPTTSEGIVTSIVFDGNSVKLYDANGNAVTDATNVTVENGTYVTITSALPADAETGKVPAYAISGSSSNGQLRVNTDNTVDPTAAVELSLEGLTLSNDTVAPIYIDNVGDSATLTIKKGTENTISDGTTHTDTYVNSDNETVTVNGAIYAKDDLKIKGKGTLTVNGNYADGIVCKDDLKIWNGTIIVNAVDDGIRGNDSVRIGDPDILVANGGDGDYSNLSISVTTKSGDGITSTNSSDTTKGFVTINGGTVNINSYADGIQAEQQFTMNGGDVTIYTYQGSGYTGSGSSSSGSTNPWGGGGMGTDGNSNKTDISAKGIKAVGLYDEAGTTWQSAGNITITGGTINIDSSDDALHCGGDMNITGGNFTIASADDALHSDHSLTIGTANAGTFDDVQIYVSKCYEGVEG
;
A
#
# COMPACT_ATOMS: atom_id res chain seq x y z
N MET A 1 1.22 -59.65 40.25
CA MET A 1 -0.08 -59.09 39.78
C MET A 1 0.24 -58.27 38.52
N LYS A 2 -0.25 -58.68 37.34
CA LYS A 2 -1.44 -58.14 36.63
C LYS A 2 -1.45 -56.60 36.53
N ASN A 3 -1.61 -55.96 35.36
CA ASN A 3 -1.77 -56.46 33.98
C ASN A 3 -1.32 -55.39 32.96
N ARG A 4 -0.74 -55.80 31.83
CA ARG A 4 -0.65 -54.99 30.59
C ARG A 4 -1.59 -55.63 29.57
N ASN A 5 -2.14 -54.87 28.62
CA ASN A 5 -2.62 -55.42 27.34
C ASN A 5 -2.42 -54.43 26.19
N ARG A 6 -2.13 -54.97 25.01
CA ARG A 6 -1.90 -54.31 23.70
C ARG A 6 -2.70 -55.07 22.63
N PHE A 7 -2.74 -54.53 21.40
CA PHE A 7 -3.06 -55.21 20.13
C PHE A 7 -4.55 -55.62 19.93
N SER A 8 -5.08 -55.81 18.71
CA SER A 8 -4.50 -55.78 17.33
C SER A 8 -5.51 -55.29 16.26
N ARG A 9 -5.00 -54.97 15.06
CA ARG A 9 -5.74 -54.85 13.78
C ARG A 9 -5.91 -56.22 13.09
N THR A 10 -6.98 -56.40 12.30
CA THR A 10 -7.14 -57.18 11.03
C THR A 10 -8.63 -57.27 10.63
N LEU A 11 -9.10 -57.64 9.42
CA LEU A 11 -8.77 -57.33 8.01
C LEU A 11 -9.78 -58.09 7.08
N ALA A 12 -10.42 -57.40 6.12
CA ALA A 12 -11.08 -57.87 4.86
C ALA A 12 -12.01 -59.13 4.80
N GLY A 13 -13.17 -59.00 4.13
CA GLY A 13 -14.11 -60.09 3.77
C GLY A 13 -15.07 -59.68 2.62
N VAL A 14 -15.50 -60.60 1.73
CA VAL A 14 -16.12 -60.27 0.41
C VAL A 14 -17.08 -61.38 -0.13
N MET A 15 -18.11 -60.99 -0.91
CA MET A 15 -19.04 -61.80 -1.77
C MET A 15 -20.04 -62.78 -1.09
N ALA A 16 -21.20 -63.20 -1.65
CA ALA A 16 -22.04 -62.73 -2.78
C ALA A 16 -23.45 -63.41 -2.85
N MET A 17 -24.40 -62.76 -3.57
CA MET A 17 -25.54 -63.28 -4.39
C MET A 17 -26.81 -63.99 -3.81
N ALA A 18 -27.97 -63.45 -4.27
CA ALA A 18 -29.23 -64.10 -4.73
C ALA A 18 -30.12 -64.91 -3.74
N ALA A 19 -31.44 -65.09 -3.93
CA ALA A 19 -32.53 -64.35 -4.61
C ALA A 19 -33.89 -65.05 -4.30
N MET A 20 -35.04 -64.35 -4.28
CA MET A 20 -36.39 -64.78 -4.77
C MET A 20 -37.55 -63.89 -4.23
N CYS A 21 -38.74 -64.02 -4.82
CA CYS A 21 -39.76 -62.95 -4.95
C CYS A 21 -41.20 -63.39 -4.58
N ALA A 22 -41.98 -62.49 -3.96
CA ALA A 22 -43.45 -62.34 -4.00
C ALA A 22 -43.83 -61.05 -3.22
N SER A 23 -44.32 -59.93 -3.77
CA SER A 23 -45.65 -59.65 -4.39
C SER A 23 -46.81 -59.98 -3.44
N LEU A 24 -47.69 -59.08 -2.94
CA LEU A 24 -48.43 -57.92 -3.52
C LEU A 24 -49.03 -57.06 -2.35
N PRO A 25 -49.76 -55.93 -2.58
CA PRO A 25 -49.72 -54.92 -3.65
C PRO A 25 -49.50 -53.48 -3.09
N ALA A 26 -49.44 -52.48 -3.98
CA ALA A 26 -49.21 -51.08 -3.63
C ALA A 26 -50.45 -50.33 -3.10
N PHE A 27 -50.20 -49.28 -2.31
CA PHE A 27 -51.10 -48.15 -2.10
C PHE A 27 -50.37 -46.91 -2.62
N GLU A 28 -50.69 -46.46 -3.84
CA GLU A 28 -50.08 -45.25 -4.40
C GLU A 28 -50.63 -44.02 -3.70
N ILE A 29 -49.74 -43.26 -3.06
CA ILE A 29 -49.96 -41.85 -2.79
C ILE A 29 -49.08 -41.12 -3.80
N GLY A 30 -49.70 -40.48 -4.79
CA GLY A 30 -49.00 -39.70 -5.80
C GLY A 30 -48.39 -38.45 -5.19
N ALA A 31 -47.18 -38.57 -4.63
CA ALA A 31 -46.32 -37.43 -4.38
C ALA A 31 -45.75 -36.96 -5.72
N SER A 32 -46.09 -35.73 -6.12
CA SER A 32 -45.50 -35.09 -7.29
C SER A 32 -43.98 -35.11 -7.16
N ALA A 33 -43.28 -35.66 -8.15
CA ALA A 33 -41.84 -35.43 -8.25
C ALA A 33 -41.62 -33.91 -8.39
N ALA A 34 -40.86 -33.33 -7.46
CA ALA A 34 -40.39 -31.96 -7.63
C ALA A 34 -39.51 -31.92 -8.88
N GLN A 35 -39.78 -30.97 -9.77
CA GLN A 35 -39.05 -30.87 -11.03
C GLN A 35 -37.64 -30.38 -10.71
N THR A 36 -36.63 -31.22 -10.94
CA THR A 36 -35.23 -30.88 -10.65
C THR A 36 -34.73 -29.86 -11.67
N LEU A 37 -34.65 -28.60 -11.28
CA LEU A 37 -34.16 -27.52 -12.12
C LEU A 37 -32.70 -27.21 -11.76
N ALA A 38 -31.78 -27.46 -12.69
CA ALA A 38 -30.37 -27.14 -12.51
C ALA A 38 -30.19 -25.62 -12.30
N GLY A 39 -29.55 -25.24 -11.19
CA GLY A 39 -29.37 -23.87 -10.75
C GLY A 39 -30.40 -23.38 -9.71
N ASP A 40 -31.52 -24.07 -9.52
CA ASP A 40 -32.54 -23.74 -8.51
C ASP A 40 -32.14 -24.30 -7.14
N THR A 41 -31.23 -23.60 -6.46
CA THR A 41 -30.72 -24.01 -5.14
C THR A 41 -31.68 -23.66 -4.00
N THR A 42 -32.54 -22.65 -4.20
CA THR A 42 -33.60 -22.26 -3.26
C THR A 42 -34.77 -23.25 -3.28
N LYS A 43 -34.97 -23.92 -4.42
CA LYS A 43 -36.09 -24.82 -4.77
C LYS A 43 -37.42 -24.07 -4.86
N ASP A 44 -37.37 -22.84 -5.38
CA ASP A 44 -38.56 -22.01 -5.60
C ASP A 44 -39.16 -22.17 -7.01
N GLY A 45 -38.51 -22.94 -7.88
CA GLY A 45 -38.93 -23.22 -9.25
C GLY A 45 -38.35 -22.27 -10.29
N ALA A 46 -37.49 -21.33 -9.90
CA ALA A 46 -36.77 -20.42 -10.79
C ALA A 46 -35.24 -20.54 -10.60
N VAL A 47 -34.48 -20.02 -11.56
CA VAL A 47 -33.02 -19.86 -11.44
C VAL A 47 -32.72 -18.37 -11.40
N SER A 48 -32.28 -17.88 -10.25
CA SER A 48 -32.26 -16.44 -9.94
C SER A 48 -31.00 -16.01 -9.18
N VAL A 49 -30.89 -14.72 -8.91
CA VAL A 49 -29.81 -14.18 -8.05
C VAL A 49 -29.90 -14.73 -6.62
N ALA A 50 -31.08 -15.12 -6.14
CA ALA A 50 -31.24 -15.73 -4.82
C ALA A 50 -30.47 -17.06 -4.71
N ASP A 51 -30.38 -17.81 -5.81
CA ASP A 51 -29.66 -19.07 -5.88
C ASP A 51 -28.14 -18.87 -5.85
N VAL A 52 -27.66 -17.86 -6.58
CA VAL A 52 -26.26 -17.42 -6.53
C VAL A 52 -25.86 -17.06 -5.10
N VAL A 53 -26.72 -16.35 -4.37
CA VAL A 53 -26.48 -15.97 -2.97
C VAL A 53 -26.47 -17.19 -2.04
N LEU A 54 -27.42 -18.12 -2.20
CA LEU A 54 -27.49 -19.33 -1.37
C LEU A 54 -26.27 -20.23 -1.60
N LEU A 55 -25.85 -20.43 -2.85
CA LEU A 55 -24.65 -21.17 -3.21
C LEU A 55 -23.36 -20.48 -2.70
N GLN A 56 -23.27 -19.15 -2.80
CA GLN A 56 -22.14 -18.38 -2.24
C GLN A 56 -22.06 -18.52 -0.71
N GLN A 57 -23.20 -18.55 0.00
CA GLN A 57 -23.27 -18.78 1.45
C GLN A 57 -22.88 -20.22 1.83
N TYR A 58 -23.22 -21.20 1.00
CA TYR A 58 -22.78 -22.59 1.18
C TYR A 58 -21.26 -22.74 1.02
N LEU A 59 -20.69 -22.23 -0.08
CA LEU A 59 -19.25 -22.31 -0.34
C LEU A 59 -18.40 -21.58 0.72
N THR A 60 -18.94 -20.50 1.31
CA THR A 60 -18.29 -19.76 2.42
C THR A 60 -18.59 -20.35 3.81
N ARG A 61 -19.25 -21.52 3.88
CA ARG A 61 -19.65 -22.22 5.13
C ARG A 61 -20.55 -21.41 6.06
N LYS A 62 -21.21 -20.35 5.56
CA LYS A 62 -22.15 -19.52 6.31
C LYS A 62 -23.54 -20.18 6.44
N LYS A 63 -23.86 -21.14 5.57
CA LYS A 63 -25.14 -21.85 5.55
C LYS A 63 -24.95 -23.28 5.01
N THR A 64 -25.83 -24.20 5.38
CA THR A 64 -25.92 -25.55 4.80
C THR A 64 -27.10 -25.65 3.84
N ILE A 65 -26.98 -26.53 2.83
CA ILE A 65 -28.04 -26.87 1.87
C ILE A 65 -28.43 -28.35 2.03
N ASP A 66 -29.62 -28.73 1.58
CA ASP A 66 -30.06 -30.13 1.58
C ASP A 66 -29.64 -30.87 0.30
N GLN A 67 -29.94 -32.18 0.25
CA GLN A 67 -29.54 -33.05 -0.86
C GLN A 67 -30.07 -32.56 -2.22
N GLN A 68 -31.32 -32.06 -2.27
CA GLN A 68 -31.91 -31.59 -3.52
C GLN A 68 -31.28 -30.27 -3.98
N ALA A 69 -31.04 -29.34 -3.06
CA ALA A 69 -30.33 -28.10 -3.35
C ALA A 69 -28.86 -28.35 -3.72
N PHE A 70 -28.23 -29.41 -3.19
CA PHE A 70 -26.88 -29.83 -3.60
C PHE A 70 -26.86 -30.40 -5.02
N GLU A 71 -27.83 -31.25 -5.37
CA GLU A 71 -27.99 -31.77 -6.74
C GLU A 71 -28.32 -30.67 -7.75
N ASN A 72 -29.16 -29.71 -7.39
CA ASN A 72 -29.47 -28.56 -8.24
C ASN A 72 -28.27 -27.59 -8.36
N ALA A 73 -27.36 -27.55 -7.38
CA ALA A 73 -26.16 -26.71 -7.38
C ALA A 73 -24.96 -27.33 -8.12
N ASP A 74 -25.00 -28.61 -8.50
CA ASP A 74 -23.94 -29.29 -9.27
C ASP A 74 -24.13 -29.01 -10.77
N MET A 75 -23.73 -27.80 -11.18
CA MET A 75 -23.98 -27.27 -12.52
C MET A 75 -23.13 -27.95 -13.61
N ASN A 76 -22.06 -28.64 -13.24
CA ASN A 76 -21.20 -29.40 -14.16
C ASN A 76 -21.39 -30.93 -14.09
N ALA A 77 -22.20 -31.42 -13.13
CA ALA A 77 -22.46 -32.83 -12.85
C ALA A 77 -21.20 -33.66 -12.49
N ASP A 78 -20.19 -33.04 -11.84
CA ASP A 78 -18.96 -33.71 -11.39
C ASP A 78 -19.07 -34.35 -9.99
N GLY A 79 -20.20 -34.13 -9.30
CA GLY A 79 -20.48 -34.64 -7.96
C GLY A 79 -19.92 -33.76 -6.83
N ARG A 80 -19.44 -32.53 -7.12
CA ARG A 80 -18.82 -31.63 -6.14
C ARG A 80 -19.20 -30.17 -6.35
N VAL A 81 -20.22 -29.72 -5.65
CA VAL A 81 -20.59 -28.29 -5.58
C VAL A 81 -19.40 -27.43 -5.11
N ASN A 82 -18.82 -26.63 -6.02
CA ASN A 82 -17.64 -25.80 -5.79
C ASN A 82 -17.71 -24.43 -6.52
N ILE A 83 -16.58 -23.72 -6.62
CA ILE A 83 -16.52 -22.38 -7.25
C ILE A 83 -16.84 -22.41 -8.76
N ILE A 84 -16.59 -23.54 -9.43
CA ILE A 84 -16.90 -23.75 -10.85
C ILE A 84 -18.42 -23.69 -11.06
N ASP A 85 -19.20 -24.32 -10.18
CA ASP A 85 -20.66 -24.33 -10.30
C ASP A 85 -21.27 -22.95 -10.05
N LEU A 86 -20.72 -22.20 -9.09
CA LEU A 86 -21.13 -20.81 -8.87
C LEU A 86 -20.86 -19.94 -10.11
N ALA A 87 -19.74 -20.18 -10.82
CA ALA A 87 -19.44 -19.48 -12.06
C ALA A 87 -20.39 -19.87 -13.20
N LEU A 88 -20.76 -21.16 -13.31
CA LEU A 88 -21.74 -21.65 -14.28
C LEU A 88 -23.15 -21.12 -14.00
N LEU A 89 -23.57 -21.07 -12.73
CA LEU A 89 -24.86 -20.51 -12.31
C LEU A 89 -24.97 -19.00 -12.57
N LYS A 90 -23.91 -18.24 -12.25
CA LYS A 90 -23.83 -16.82 -12.62
C LYS A 90 -23.91 -16.63 -14.13
N LYS A 91 -23.24 -17.50 -14.89
CA LYS A 91 -23.28 -17.46 -16.36
C LYS A 91 -24.67 -17.78 -16.92
N SER A 92 -25.37 -18.82 -16.43
CA SER A 92 -26.69 -19.18 -16.95
C SER A 92 -27.73 -18.08 -16.77
N ILE A 93 -27.65 -17.30 -15.66
CA ILE A 93 -28.51 -16.14 -15.42
C ILE A 93 -28.20 -14.99 -16.39
N ILE A 94 -26.92 -14.75 -16.70
CA ILE A 94 -26.50 -13.73 -17.69
C ILE A 94 -26.92 -14.13 -19.11
N ASP A 95 -26.70 -15.39 -19.50
CA ASP A 95 -27.05 -15.90 -20.81
C ASP A 95 -28.59 -15.88 -21.01
N ALA A 96 -29.38 -16.25 -19.98
CA ALA A 96 -30.84 -16.16 -20.01
C ALA A 96 -31.35 -14.71 -20.17
N ARG A 97 -30.76 -13.75 -19.46
CA ARG A 97 -31.08 -12.31 -19.57
C ARG A 97 -30.76 -11.72 -20.95
N THR A 98 -29.97 -12.42 -21.77
CA THR A 98 -29.60 -11.99 -23.13
C THR A 98 -30.47 -12.64 -24.22
N ALA A 99 -31.36 -13.58 -23.86
CA ALA A 99 -32.11 -14.40 -24.82
C ALA A 99 -33.59 -14.00 -25.03
N GLU A 100 -34.18 -13.17 -24.15
CA GLU A 100 -35.60 -12.81 -24.20
C GLU A 100 -35.86 -11.38 -24.73
N GLN A 101 -35.91 -11.26 -26.07
CA GLN A 101 -36.78 -10.30 -26.75
C GLN A 101 -37.45 -10.98 -27.94
N PRO A 102 -38.80 -11.03 -27.97
CA PRO A 102 -39.49 -10.35 -29.07
C PRO A 102 -40.88 -9.75 -28.73
N THR A 103 -41.09 -8.53 -29.24
CA THR A 103 -42.35 -7.91 -29.76
C THR A 103 -43.73 -8.17 -29.11
N ASP A 104 -44.35 -7.07 -28.69
CA ASP A 104 -45.74 -6.86 -28.21
C ASP A 104 -46.87 -7.19 -29.24
N PRO A 105 -48.11 -7.51 -28.80
CA PRO A 105 -49.18 -6.49 -28.81
C PRO A 105 -50.21 -6.49 -27.62
N GLU A 106 -50.54 -5.27 -27.17
CA GLU A 106 -51.65 -4.76 -26.32
C GLU A 106 -53.02 -5.54 -26.39
N PRO A 107 -53.73 -5.83 -25.25
CA PRO A 107 -54.73 -4.88 -24.67
C PRO A 107 -55.05 -4.86 -23.15
N THR A 108 -55.17 -3.62 -22.64
CA THR A 108 -56.12 -3.07 -21.62
C THR A 108 -56.18 -3.51 -20.13
N GLU A 109 -55.85 -2.53 -19.26
CA GLU A 109 -56.36 -2.22 -17.90
C GLU A 109 -56.24 -3.24 -16.73
N PRO A 110 -56.05 -2.81 -15.45
CA PRO A 110 -56.49 -1.53 -14.88
C PRO A 110 -55.42 -0.65 -14.19
N THR A 111 -55.87 0.51 -13.74
CA THR A 111 -55.11 1.55 -13.01
C THR A 111 -54.59 1.11 -11.63
N THR A 112 -53.26 1.10 -11.50
CA THR A 112 -52.55 1.40 -10.26
C THR A 112 -51.39 2.33 -10.60
N GLU A 113 -51.33 3.50 -9.95
CA GLU A 113 -50.23 4.44 -10.12
C GLU A 113 -48.90 3.78 -9.73
N PRO A 114 -47.88 3.73 -10.60
CA PRO A 114 -46.55 3.42 -10.15
C PRO A 114 -46.02 4.65 -9.42
N THR A 115 -45.75 4.52 -8.12
CA THR A 115 -44.81 5.43 -7.47
C THR A 115 -43.47 5.28 -8.17
N THR A 116 -43.02 6.33 -8.84
CA THR A 116 -41.68 6.41 -9.40
C THR A 116 -40.68 6.42 -8.24
N ASP A 117 -40.13 5.25 -7.93
CA ASP A 117 -38.74 5.18 -7.47
C ASP A 117 -37.87 5.54 -8.67
N GLU A 118 -37.74 6.85 -8.91
CA GLU A 118 -36.68 7.41 -9.74
C GLU A 118 -35.34 6.84 -9.24
N PRO A 119 -34.51 6.24 -10.09
CA PRO A 119 -33.10 6.10 -9.73
C PRO A 119 -32.59 7.54 -9.62
N THR A 120 -32.16 7.96 -8.43
CA THR A 120 -31.69 9.34 -8.21
C THR A 120 -30.49 9.60 -9.10
N THR A 121 -30.73 10.20 -10.27
CA THR A 121 -29.68 10.59 -11.20
C THR A 121 -28.82 11.63 -10.52
N SER A 122 -27.57 11.24 -10.32
CA SER A 122 -26.53 11.98 -9.63
C SER A 122 -26.03 13.16 -10.49
N GLU A 123 -26.92 14.10 -10.80
CA GLU A 123 -26.59 15.32 -11.52
C GLU A 123 -25.49 16.09 -10.77
N GLY A 124 -24.36 16.34 -11.44
CA GLY A 124 -23.25 17.13 -10.90
C GLY A 124 -22.14 16.36 -10.16
N ILE A 125 -22.24 15.05 -9.92
CA ILE A 125 -21.11 14.29 -9.35
C ILE A 125 -20.13 13.90 -10.44
N VAL A 126 -18.92 14.44 -10.35
CA VAL A 126 -17.77 14.09 -11.19
C VAL A 126 -17.14 12.80 -10.67
N THR A 127 -16.83 11.86 -11.55
CA THR A 127 -16.01 10.67 -11.23
C THR A 127 -14.76 10.56 -12.10
N SER A 128 -14.66 11.33 -13.18
CA SER A 128 -13.42 11.42 -13.98
C SER A 128 -13.04 12.86 -14.32
N ILE A 129 -11.75 13.14 -14.22
CA ILE A 129 -11.11 14.44 -14.45
C ILE A 129 -10.03 14.24 -15.52
N VAL A 130 -10.13 14.98 -16.61
CA VAL A 130 -9.19 14.89 -17.74
C VAL A 130 -8.57 16.25 -18.00
N PHE A 131 -7.25 16.35 -17.80
CA PHE A 131 -6.48 17.54 -18.14
C PHE A 131 -6.21 17.59 -19.65
N ASP A 132 -6.51 18.73 -20.27
CA ASP A 132 -6.31 18.96 -21.71
C ASP A 132 -5.61 20.32 -21.91
N GLY A 133 -4.29 20.31 -21.70
CA GLY A 133 -3.42 21.47 -21.78
C GLY A 133 -3.78 22.52 -20.73
N ASN A 134 -4.41 23.61 -21.18
CA ASN A 134 -4.80 24.75 -20.35
C ASN A 134 -6.29 24.68 -19.94
N SER A 135 -6.88 23.49 -19.96
CA SER A 135 -8.28 23.24 -19.62
C SER A 135 -8.47 21.89 -18.95
N VAL A 136 -9.62 21.69 -18.30
CA VAL A 136 -10.04 20.43 -17.68
C VAL A 136 -11.43 20.05 -18.17
N LYS A 137 -11.65 18.76 -18.41
CA LYS A 137 -12.97 18.16 -18.70
C LYS A 137 -13.36 17.25 -17.55
N LEU A 138 -14.62 17.37 -17.13
CA LEU A 138 -15.19 16.63 -16.00
C LEU A 138 -16.27 15.70 -16.54
N TYR A 139 -16.32 14.46 -16.05
CA TYR A 139 -17.30 13.46 -16.46
C TYR A 139 -17.94 12.72 -15.28
N ASP A 140 -19.21 12.35 -15.45
CA ASP A 140 -19.94 11.47 -14.52
C ASP A 140 -19.54 9.99 -14.68
N ALA A 141 -20.14 9.12 -13.87
CA ALA A 141 -19.88 7.67 -13.92
C ALA A 141 -20.31 7.00 -15.24
N ASN A 142 -21.13 7.66 -16.05
CA ASN A 142 -21.61 7.19 -17.35
C ASN A 142 -20.77 7.73 -18.53
N GLY A 143 -19.81 8.64 -18.26
CA GLY A 143 -19.02 9.33 -19.28
C GLY A 143 -19.69 10.57 -19.90
N ASN A 144 -20.78 11.08 -19.31
CA ASN A 144 -21.39 12.34 -19.71
C ASN A 144 -20.57 13.51 -19.16
N ALA A 145 -20.45 14.60 -19.92
CA ALA A 145 -19.77 15.81 -19.46
C ALA A 145 -20.55 16.51 -18.34
N VAL A 146 -19.87 16.90 -17.27
CA VAL A 146 -20.44 17.62 -16.12
C VAL A 146 -20.04 19.10 -16.21
N THR A 147 -21.03 20.00 -16.24
CA THR A 147 -20.82 21.46 -16.24
C THR A 147 -20.93 22.09 -14.86
N ASP A 148 -21.89 21.62 -14.06
CA ASP A 148 -22.20 22.14 -12.73
C ASP A 148 -21.83 21.08 -11.69
N ALA A 149 -20.52 20.98 -11.41
CA ALA A 149 -19.96 19.99 -10.49
C ALA A 149 -20.24 20.35 -9.03
N THR A 150 -20.58 19.34 -8.20
CA THR A 150 -20.91 19.52 -6.77
C THR A 150 -19.81 19.05 -5.83
N ASN A 151 -18.97 18.11 -6.28
CA ASN A 151 -17.85 17.50 -5.54
C ASN A 151 -16.45 17.93 -6.02
N VAL A 152 -16.40 18.77 -7.06
CA VAL A 152 -15.17 19.26 -7.69
C VAL A 152 -15.33 20.72 -8.07
N THR A 153 -14.34 21.56 -7.76
CA THR A 153 -14.21 22.92 -8.32
C THR A 153 -13.03 23.00 -9.28
N VAL A 154 -13.11 23.89 -10.28
CA VAL A 154 -12.01 24.16 -11.22
C VAL A 154 -11.75 25.66 -11.27
N GLU A 155 -10.57 26.05 -10.81
CA GLU A 155 -10.05 27.42 -10.83
C GLU A 155 -8.96 27.55 -11.90
N ASN A 156 -8.74 28.76 -12.43
CA ASN A 156 -7.70 29.05 -13.43
C ASN A 156 -7.68 28.09 -14.66
N GLY A 157 -8.81 27.45 -14.96
CA GLY A 157 -8.98 26.42 -15.99
C GLY A 157 -8.27 25.08 -15.73
N THR A 158 -7.40 24.99 -14.72
CA THR A 158 -6.41 23.90 -14.56
C THR A 158 -6.11 23.56 -13.09
N TYR A 159 -6.66 24.28 -12.12
CA TYR A 159 -6.49 24.01 -10.69
C TYR A 159 -7.77 23.33 -10.21
N VAL A 160 -7.73 22.01 -10.07
CA VAL A 160 -8.88 21.17 -9.71
C VAL A 160 -8.84 20.92 -8.21
N THR A 161 -9.90 21.25 -7.48
CA THR A 161 -10.05 20.86 -6.07
C THR A 161 -11.19 19.86 -5.90
N ILE A 162 -10.89 18.68 -5.39
CA ILE A 162 -11.88 17.69 -4.95
C ILE A 162 -12.33 18.08 -3.54
N THR A 163 -13.64 18.30 -3.37
CA THR A 163 -14.23 18.83 -2.12
C THR A 163 -14.98 17.78 -1.30
N SER A 164 -15.22 16.59 -1.85
CA SER A 164 -15.80 15.46 -1.12
C SER A 164 -15.31 14.11 -1.64
N ALA A 165 -15.39 13.08 -0.79
CA ALA A 165 -15.24 11.69 -1.22
C ALA A 165 -16.40 11.27 -2.14
N LEU A 166 -16.16 10.29 -3.00
CA LEU A 166 -17.25 9.67 -3.77
C LEU A 166 -18.12 8.81 -2.85
N PRO A 167 -19.45 8.75 -3.06
CA PRO A 167 -20.30 7.88 -2.27
C PRO A 167 -19.87 6.41 -2.45
N ALA A 168 -19.90 5.66 -1.35
CA ALA A 168 -19.66 4.22 -1.41
C ALA A 168 -20.70 3.54 -2.30
N ASP A 169 -20.25 2.62 -3.15
CA ASP A 169 -21.11 1.79 -3.97
C ASP A 169 -22.07 0.98 -3.08
N ALA A 170 -23.37 1.06 -3.37
CA ALA A 170 -24.42 0.56 -2.47
C ALA A 170 -24.46 -0.99 -2.37
N GLU A 171 -23.89 -1.72 -3.34
CA GLU A 171 -23.87 -3.18 -3.35
C GLU A 171 -22.61 -3.74 -2.67
N THR A 172 -21.46 -3.10 -2.90
CA THR A 172 -20.15 -3.57 -2.43
C THR A 172 -19.65 -2.87 -1.17
N GLY A 173 -20.24 -1.72 -0.79
CA GLY A 173 -19.77 -0.85 0.28
C GLY A 173 -18.43 -0.18 -0.02
N LYS A 174 -17.91 -0.28 -1.25
CA LYS A 174 -16.58 0.22 -1.62
C LYS A 174 -16.69 1.66 -2.14
N VAL A 175 -15.87 2.56 -1.59
CA VAL A 175 -15.66 3.90 -2.16
C VAL A 175 -14.95 3.77 -3.51
N PRO A 176 -15.52 4.30 -4.62
CA PRO A 176 -14.85 4.31 -5.92
C PRO A 176 -13.77 5.39 -5.98
N ALA A 177 -12.89 5.29 -6.97
CA ALA A 177 -11.81 6.25 -7.19
C ALA A 177 -12.19 7.29 -8.26
N TYR A 178 -11.71 8.53 -8.10
CA TYR A 178 -11.70 9.52 -9.17
C TYR A 178 -10.70 9.09 -10.25
N ALA A 179 -11.14 8.93 -11.50
CA ALA A 179 -10.27 8.59 -12.62
C ALA A 179 -9.62 9.86 -13.21
N ILE A 180 -8.32 10.05 -12.96
CA ILE A 180 -7.54 11.22 -13.37
C ILE A 180 -6.63 10.87 -14.55
N SER A 181 -6.68 11.65 -15.63
CA SER A 181 -5.86 11.41 -16.83
C SER A 181 -5.54 12.68 -17.62
N GLY A 182 -4.77 12.55 -18.69
CA GLY A 182 -4.45 13.64 -19.61
C GLY A 182 -3.20 14.42 -19.18
N SER A 183 -3.07 15.67 -19.62
CA SER A 183 -1.89 16.47 -19.32
C SER A 183 -2.12 17.97 -19.17
N SER A 184 -1.37 18.59 -18.27
CA SER A 184 -1.27 20.04 -18.13
C SER A 184 0.12 20.43 -17.62
N SER A 185 0.68 21.50 -18.17
CA SER A 185 1.97 22.05 -17.73
C SER A 185 1.86 23.12 -16.64
N ASN A 186 0.63 23.50 -16.27
CA ASN A 186 0.31 24.45 -15.20
C ASN A 186 -0.93 23.94 -14.46
N GLY A 187 -0.93 22.67 -14.08
CA GLY A 187 -2.06 22.01 -13.45
C GLY A 187 -1.84 21.77 -11.96
N GLN A 188 -2.93 21.81 -11.19
CA GLN A 188 -2.92 21.34 -9.80
C GLN A 188 -4.13 20.42 -9.58
N LEU A 189 -3.91 19.32 -8.88
CA LEU A 189 -4.96 18.46 -8.32
C LEU A 189 -4.87 18.53 -6.80
N ARG A 190 -5.84 19.21 -6.20
CA ARG A 190 -5.96 19.38 -4.75
C ARG A 190 -7.07 18.49 -4.20
N VAL A 191 -6.85 17.92 -3.02
CA VAL A 191 -7.91 17.31 -2.19
C VAL A 191 -8.09 18.17 -0.96
N ASN A 192 -9.31 18.65 -0.71
CA ASN A 192 -9.65 19.48 0.44
C ASN A 192 -11.10 19.22 0.83
N THR A 193 -11.33 18.16 1.60
CA THR A 193 -12.67 17.80 2.10
C THR A 193 -13.01 18.54 3.40
N ASP A 194 -14.30 18.76 3.65
CA ASP A 194 -14.75 19.28 4.94
C ASP A 194 -14.81 18.15 5.99
N ASN A 195 -13.73 17.97 6.74
CA ASN A 195 -13.62 16.97 7.80
C ASN A 195 -14.58 17.23 8.98
N THR A 196 -15.25 18.40 9.05
CA THR A 196 -16.31 18.64 10.03
C THR A 196 -17.66 18.05 9.60
N VAL A 197 -17.82 17.80 8.30
CA VAL A 197 -18.99 17.14 7.69
C VAL A 197 -18.79 15.64 7.59
N ASP A 198 -17.62 15.20 7.12
CA ASP A 198 -17.24 13.78 7.06
C ASP A 198 -15.80 13.56 7.57
N PRO A 199 -15.62 13.32 8.88
CA PRO A 199 -14.31 12.99 9.47
C PRO A 199 -13.83 11.58 9.11
N THR A 200 -14.57 10.84 8.29
CA THR A 200 -14.20 9.50 7.79
C THR A 200 -14.02 9.47 6.27
N ALA A 201 -14.02 10.64 5.62
CA ALA A 201 -13.85 10.77 4.18
C ALA A 201 -12.47 10.22 3.76
N ALA A 202 -12.47 9.14 2.98
CA ALA A 202 -11.29 8.63 2.29
C ALA A 202 -11.41 8.92 0.78
N VAL A 203 -10.36 9.49 0.19
CA VAL A 203 -10.35 9.91 -1.24
C VAL A 203 -9.35 9.07 -2.02
N GLU A 204 -9.82 8.32 -3.02
CA GLU A 204 -8.95 7.56 -3.94
C GLU A 204 -8.87 8.23 -5.31
N LEU A 205 -7.64 8.40 -5.82
CA LEU A 205 -7.30 9.02 -7.11
C LEU A 205 -6.66 7.94 -8.00
N SER A 206 -7.38 7.43 -8.98
CA SER A 206 -6.88 6.50 -10.01
C SER A 206 -6.11 7.30 -11.05
N LEU A 207 -4.79 7.16 -11.09
CA LEU A 207 -3.92 7.83 -12.06
C LEU A 207 -3.83 6.98 -13.34
N GLU A 208 -4.38 7.50 -14.44
CA GLU A 208 -4.65 6.76 -15.67
C GLU A 208 -3.92 7.31 -16.91
N GLY A 209 -2.63 7.60 -16.78
CA GLY A 209 -1.84 8.25 -17.82
C GLY A 209 -1.81 9.77 -17.66
N LEU A 210 -1.63 10.23 -16.42
CA LEU A 210 -1.58 11.64 -16.04
C LEU A 210 -0.16 12.20 -16.20
N THR A 211 0.00 13.31 -16.92
CA THR A 211 1.24 14.12 -16.92
C THR A 211 0.92 15.53 -16.41
N LEU A 212 1.22 15.80 -15.14
CA LEU A 212 0.84 17.03 -14.45
C LEU A 212 2.07 17.76 -13.94
N SER A 213 2.27 19.01 -14.39
CA SER A 213 3.32 19.88 -13.85
C SER A 213 2.81 21.27 -13.49
N ASN A 214 3.55 21.96 -12.63
CA ASN A 214 3.30 23.34 -12.24
C ASN A 214 4.59 24.00 -11.75
N ASP A 215 4.89 25.20 -12.25
CA ASP A 215 6.16 25.88 -11.96
C ASP A 215 6.24 26.55 -10.57
N THR A 216 5.12 26.68 -9.85
CA THR A 216 5.02 27.57 -8.66
C THR A 216 4.24 27.01 -7.46
N VAL A 217 3.60 25.85 -7.58
CA VAL A 217 2.86 25.15 -6.51
C VAL A 217 2.94 23.64 -6.70
N ALA A 218 2.64 22.85 -5.65
CA ALA A 218 2.61 21.39 -5.77
C ALA A 218 1.56 20.93 -6.80
N PRO A 219 1.92 20.16 -7.85
CA PRO A 219 0.94 19.64 -8.80
C PRO A 219 -0.07 18.67 -8.19
N ILE A 220 0.29 17.91 -7.14
CA ILE A 220 -0.67 17.17 -6.30
C ILE A 220 -0.56 17.66 -4.86
N TYR A 221 -1.67 18.17 -4.30
CA TYR A 221 -1.72 18.70 -2.94
C TYR A 221 -2.91 18.13 -2.16
N ILE A 222 -2.66 17.22 -1.23
CA ILE A 222 -3.66 16.78 -0.25
C ILE A 222 -3.62 17.78 0.91
N ASP A 223 -4.56 18.71 0.92
CA ASP A 223 -4.65 19.76 1.94
C ASP A 223 -5.46 19.31 3.15
N ASN A 224 -6.56 18.60 2.93
CA ASN A 224 -7.41 18.10 4.02
C ASN A 224 -8.19 16.87 3.54
N VAL A 225 -8.10 15.77 4.27
CA VAL A 225 -8.91 14.55 4.08
C VAL A 225 -9.26 13.94 5.44
N GLY A 226 -10.45 13.34 5.57
CA GLY A 226 -10.97 12.89 6.87
C GLY A 226 -10.24 11.68 7.47
N ASP A 227 -10.00 10.67 6.62
CA ASP A 227 -9.27 9.45 6.97
C ASP A 227 -7.92 9.37 6.25
N SER A 228 -7.93 9.30 4.91
CA SER A 228 -6.70 9.16 4.12
C SER A 228 -6.90 9.48 2.63
N ALA A 229 -5.83 9.93 1.98
CA ALA A 229 -5.77 10.08 0.52
C ALA A 229 -4.99 8.91 -0.10
N THR A 230 -5.50 8.34 -1.20
CA THR A 230 -4.87 7.22 -1.88
C THR A 230 -4.63 7.50 -3.37
N LEU A 231 -3.38 7.43 -3.81
CA LEU A 231 -2.99 7.41 -5.22
C LEU A 231 -2.95 5.95 -5.71
N THR A 232 -3.79 5.63 -6.71
CA THR A 232 -3.86 4.32 -7.37
C THR A 232 -3.27 4.41 -8.77
N ILE A 233 -2.04 3.95 -8.94
CA ILE A 233 -1.31 3.96 -10.21
C ILE A 233 -1.85 2.83 -11.10
N LYS A 234 -2.67 3.17 -12.10
CA LYS A 234 -3.39 2.18 -12.91
C LYS A 234 -2.44 1.28 -13.70
N LYS A 235 -2.73 -0.03 -13.71
CA LYS A 235 -1.90 -1.02 -14.39
C LYS A 235 -1.70 -0.66 -15.87
N GLY A 236 -0.44 -0.63 -16.31
CA GLY A 236 -0.07 -0.35 -17.70
C GLY A 236 -0.16 1.13 -18.09
N THR A 237 -0.28 2.04 -17.12
CA THR A 237 -0.16 3.49 -17.35
C THR A 237 1.16 4.01 -16.78
N GLU A 238 1.69 5.04 -17.42
CA GLU A 238 2.82 5.82 -16.93
C GLU A 238 2.30 7.21 -16.55
N ASN A 239 2.63 7.66 -15.35
CA ASN A 239 2.14 8.91 -14.79
C ASN A 239 3.36 9.74 -14.37
N THR A 240 3.38 11.03 -14.70
CA THR A 240 4.49 11.93 -14.38
C THR A 240 3.99 13.16 -13.65
N ILE A 241 4.54 13.41 -12.47
CA ILE A 241 4.29 14.58 -11.64
C ILE A 241 5.58 15.39 -11.55
N SER A 242 5.52 16.72 -11.75
CA SER A 242 6.70 17.58 -11.68
C SER A 242 6.34 18.98 -11.17
N ASP A 243 6.91 19.39 -10.05
CA ASP A 243 6.89 20.81 -9.66
C ASP A 243 7.88 21.62 -10.53
N GLY A 244 8.00 22.92 -10.24
CA GLY A 244 9.04 23.81 -10.74
C GLY A 244 10.20 23.95 -9.77
N THR A 245 11.15 24.85 -10.08
CA THR A 245 12.29 25.14 -9.19
C THR A 245 11.96 26.14 -8.08
N THR A 246 10.69 26.46 -7.87
CA THR A 246 10.20 27.46 -6.91
C THR A 246 8.81 27.10 -6.43
N HIS A 247 8.50 27.35 -5.15
CA HIS A 247 7.14 27.27 -4.62
C HIS A 247 6.66 28.62 -4.07
N THR A 248 5.35 28.80 -4.09
CA THR A 248 4.63 30.00 -3.62
C THR A 248 3.43 29.67 -2.74
N ASP A 249 3.03 28.40 -2.71
CA ASP A 249 2.00 27.85 -1.84
C ASP A 249 2.52 27.67 -0.41
N THR A 250 1.74 28.20 0.52
CA THR A 250 1.97 28.10 1.96
C THR A 250 0.65 27.85 2.67
N TYR A 251 0.72 27.28 3.86
CA TYR A 251 -0.41 27.18 4.79
C TYR A 251 0.03 27.54 6.20
N VAL A 252 -0.94 27.72 7.10
CA VAL A 252 -0.68 27.94 8.53
C VAL A 252 -0.95 26.65 9.28
N ASN A 253 0.03 26.16 10.04
CA ASN A 253 -0.11 24.95 10.85
C ASN A 253 -0.88 25.20 12.17
N SER A 254 -1.08 24.14 12.97
CA SER A 254 -1.69 24.19 14.31
C SER A 254 -1.01 25.18 15.26
N ASP A 255 0.29 25.36 15.10
CA ASP A 255 1.16 26.18 15.94
C ASP A 255 1.25 27.65 15.45
N ASN A 256 0.41 27.99 14.46
CA ASN A 256 0.28 29.31 13.86
C ASN A 256 1.54 29.77 13.09
N GLU A 257 2.33 28.83 12.60
CA GLU A 257 3.51 29.05 11.76
C GLU A 257 3.15 28.94 10.27
N THR A 258 3.81 29.73 9.43
CA THR A 258 3.67 29.63 7.96
C THR A 258 4.58 28.54 7.44
N VAL A 259 4.00 27.42 6.98
CA VAL A 259 4.71 26.31 6.35
C VAL A 259 4.67 26.47 4.84
N THR A 260 5.81 26.31 4.19
CA THR A 260 5.91 26.25 2.72
C THR A 260 5.67 24.83 2.25
N VAL A 261 4.83 24.66 1.23
CA VAL A 261 4.69 23.38 0.53
C VAL A 261 5.97 23.14 -0.26
N ASN A 262 6.65 22.02 -0.01
CA ASN A 262 8.04 21.83 -0.46
C ASN A 262 8.29 20.54 -1.25
N GLY A 263 7.27 19.99 -1.92
CA GLY A 263 7.46 18.86 -2.83
C GLY A 263 6.36 18.70 -3.89
N ALA A 264 6.67 17.95 -4.94
CA ALA A 264 5.80 17.79 -6.11
C ALA A 264 4.52 16.96 -5.84
N ILE A 265 4.57 16.06 -4.87
CA ILE A 265 3.38 15.49 -4.23
C ILE A 265 3.48 15.86 -2.74
N TYR A 266 2.54 16.65 -2.24
CA TYR A 266 2.50 17.07 -0.85
C TYR A 266 1.18 16.67 -0.20
N ALA A 267 1.24 16.10 0.99
CA ALA A 267 0.06 15.74 1.79
C ALA A 267 0.19 16.23 3.23
N LYS A 268 -0.85 16.89 3.73
CA LYS A 268 -0.98 17.30 5.13
C LYS A 268 -1.49 16.20 6.05
N ASP A 269 -2.28 15.28 5.50
CA ASP A 269 -2.77 14.09 6.19
C ASP A 269 -2.17 12.81 5.57
N ASP A 270 -2.60 11.66 6.10
CA ASP A 270 -2.23 10.31 5.67
C ASP A 270 -2.28 10.09 4.15
N LEU A 271 -1.12 9.72 3.56
CA LEU A 271 -0.98 9.48 2.12
C LEU A 271 -0.60 8.04 1.83
N LYS A 272 -1.30 7.47 0.84
CA LYS A 272 -1.14 6.08 0.40
C LYS A 272 -0.87 5.99 -1.09
N ILE A 273 0.10 5.19 -1.48
CA ILE A 273 0.43 4.94 -2.89
C ILE A 273 0.34 3.44 -3.16
N LYS A 274 -0.50 3.05 -4.10
CA LYS A 274 -0.71 1.66 -4.52
C LYS A 274 -0.89 1.59 -6.03
N GLY A 275 -0.84 0.40 -6.62
CA GLY A 275 -1.09 0.19 -8.04
C GLY A 275 -0.19 -0.85 -8.68
N LYS A 276 -0.23 -0.89 -10.02
CA LYS A 276 0.62 -1.73 -10.87
C LYS A 276 1.06 -1.03 -12.18
N GLY A 277 0.99 0.31 -12.18
CA GLY A 277 1.58 1.15 -13.23
C GLY A 277 2.86 1.83 -12.73
N THR A 278 3.31 2.80 -13.50
CA THR A 278 4.50 3.62 -13.18
C THR A 278 4.10 5.02 -12.76
N LEU A 279 4.73 5.53 -11.70
CA LEU A 279 4.64 6.92 -11.25
C LEU A 279 6.06 7.51 -11.17
N THR A 280 6.33 8.52 -11.97
CA THR A 280 7.54 9.33 -11.91
C THR A 280 7.23 10.65 -11.21
N VAL A 281 7.98 11.00 -10.18
CA VAL A 281 7.85 12.24 -9.42
C VAL A 281 9.16 13.01 -9.51
N ASN A 282 9.09 14.28 -9.92
CA ASN A 282 10.25 15.16 -10.00
C ASN A 282 10.03 16.34 -9.05
N GLY A 283 10.75 16.32 -7.92
CA GLY A 283 10.90 17.42 -6.97
C GLY A 283 12.10 18.28 -7.38
N ASN A 284 11.83 19.31 -8.18
CA ASN A 284 12.78 20.27 -8.71
C ASN A 284 12.97 21.48 -7.80
N TYR A 285 12.06 21.72 -6.85
CA TYR A 285 12.20 22.76 -5.83
C TYR A 285 12.98 22.24 -4.61
N ALA A 286 12.46 21.19 -3.97
CA ALA A 286 13.08 20.52 -2.83
C ALA A 286 12.78 19.02 -2.88
N ASP A 287 11.71 18.57 -2.23
CA ASP A 287 11.42 17.15 -2.02
C ASP A 287 10.61 16.53 -3.16
N GLY A 288 10.70 15.22 -3.34
CA GLY A 288 9.87 14.48 -4.28
C GLY A 288 8.44 14.26 -3.78
N ILE A 289 8.29 13.45 -2.73
CA ILE A 289 7.01 13.10 -2.10
C ILE A 289 7.07 13.45 -0.62
N VAL A 290 6.15 14.30 -0.15
CA VAL A 290 6.05 14.74 1.24
C VAL A 290 4.69 14.35 1.82
N CYS A 291 4.69 13.76 3.01
CA CYS A 291 3.50 13.55 3.83
C CYS A 291 3.78 14.04 5.26
N LYS A 292 2.83 14.77 5.86
CA LYS A 292 2.95 15.30 7.23
C LYS A 292 2.45 14.35 8.32
N ASP A 293 1.83 13.23 7.95
CA ASP A 293 1.45 12.10 8.81
C ASP A 293 2.12 10.80 8.29
N ASP A 294 1.40 9.66 8.15
CA ASP A 294 1.95 8.41 7.63
C ASP A 294 1.96 8.36 6.09
N LEU A 295 3.12 8.02 5.52
CA LEU A 295 3.26 7.68 4.10
C LEU A 295 3.32 6.16 3.89
N LYS A 296 2.31 5.60 3.22
CA LYS A 296 2.12 4.16 3.00
C LYS A 296 2.28 3.80 1.51
N ILE A 297 3.45 3.28 1.12
CA ILE A 297 3.77 2.86 -0.25
C ILE A 297 3.64 1.33 -0.38
N TRP A 298 2.56 0.86 -0.98
CA TRP A 298 2.14 -0.54 -0.93
C TRP A 298 2.61 -1.38 -2.12
N ASN A 299 2.55 -0.83 -3.33
CA ASN A 299 2.98 -1.46 -4.59
C ASN A 299 2.96 -0.46 -5.76
N GLY A 300 3.58 -0.85 -6.88
CA GLY A 300 3.76 -0.02 -8.08
C GLY A 300 5.24 0.20 -8.39
N THR A 301 5.50 0.76 -9.57
CA THR A 301 6.84 1.25 -9.94
C THR A 301 6.90 2.75 -9.69
N ILE A 302 7.72 3.18 -8.73
CA ILE A 302 7.78 4.57 -8.28
C ILE A 302 9.21 5.08 -8.48
N ILE A 303 9.35 6.15 -9.25
CA ILE A 303 10.63 6.77 -9.59
C ILE A 303 10.60 8.19 -9.06
N VAL A 304 11.52 8.55 -8.17
CA VAL A 304 11.56 9.87 -7.53
C VAL A 304 12.91 10.52 -7.77
N ASN A 305 12.90 11.69 -8.41
CA ASN A 305 14.06 12.55 -8.57
C ASN A 305 13.83 13.81 -7.73
N ALA A 306 14.67 14.08 -6.75
CA ALA A 306 14.53 15.25 -5.85
C ALA A 306 15.77 16.15 -5.87
N VAL A 307 15.62 17.38 -5.39
CA VAL A 307 16.75 18.27 -5.06
C VAL A 307 17.19 18.02 -3.62
N ASP A 308 16.26 18.11 -2.68
CA ASP A 308 16.46 17.80 -1.26
C ASP A 308 16.13 16.31 -1.02
N ASP A 309 15.03 15.97 -0.33
CA ASP A 309 14.74 14.56 -0.01
C ASP A 309 13.87 13.87 -1.06
N GLY A 310 14.10 12.58 -1.28
CA GLY A 310 13.27 11.78 -2.18
C GLY A 310 11.86 11.59 -1.64
N ILE A 311 11.75 10.87 -0.53
CA ILE A 311 10.49 10.44 0.08
C ILE A 311 10.53 10.80 1.57
N ARG A 312 9.76 11.82 1.98
CA ARG A 312 9.73 12.38 3.34
C ARG A 312 8.35 12.16 3.97
N GLY A 313 8.24 11.26 4.94
CA GLY A 313 7.01 11.01 5.70
C GLY A 313 7.21 11.35 7.17
N ASN A 314 6.60 12.43 7.66
CA ASN A 314 6.88 12.98 8.99
C ASN A 314 6.72 11.91 10.08
N ASP A 315 5.57 11.24 10.13
CA ASP A 315 5.26 10.29 11.20
C ASP A 315 5.73 8.87 10.88
N SER A 316 5.55 8.42 9.64
CA SER A 316 6.25 7.23 9.15
C SER A 316 6.38 7.18 7.64
N VAL A 317 7.33 6.38 7.17
CA VAL A 317 7.35 5.85 5.79
C VAL A 317 7.30 4.33 5.85
N ARG A 318 6.24 3.73 5.28
CA ARG A 318 6.05 2.27 5.23
C ARG A 318 6.00 1.76 3.80
N ILE A 319 6.95 0.89 3.45
CA ILE A 319 7.13 0.30 2.13
C ILE A 319 6.71 -1.18 2.20
N GLY A 320 5.80 -1.57 1.31
CA GLY A 320 5.12 -2.87 1.30
C GLY A 320 3.94 -2.93 2.28
N ASP A 321 2.79 -3.37 1.79
CA ASP A 321 1.56 -3.58 2.57
C ASP A 321 1.63 -4.87 3.42
N PRO A 322 1.70 -4.79 4.76
CA PRO A 322 1.70 -5.97 5.62
C PRO A 322 0.33 -6.67 5.69
N ASP A 323 -0.78 -6.02 5.34
CA ASP A 323 -2.12 -6.61 5.48
C ASP A 323 -2.50 -7.45 4.24
N ILE A 324 -1.93 -7.14 3.07
CA ILE A 324 -1.97 -8.00 1.88
C ILE A 324 -1.34 -9.39 2.14
N LEU A 325 -0.40 -9.50 3.09
CA LEU A 325 0.18 -10.78 3.53
C LEU A 325 -0.90 -11.73 4.07
N VAL A 326 -1.85 -11.20 4.85
CA VAL A 326 -2.89 -12.02 5.51
C VAL A 326 -4.00 -12.42 4.53
N ALA A 327 -4.40 -11.51 3.64
CA ALA A 327 -5.50 -11.74 2.70
C ALA A 327 -5.19 -12.80 1.63
N ASN A 328 -3.93 -12.98 1.24
CA ASN A 328 -3.51 -13.86 0.15
C ASN A 328 -2.85 -15.18 0.60
N GLY A 329 -2.87 -15.49 1.90
CA GLY A 329 -2.39 -16.78 2.42
C GLY A 329 -0.93 -16.82 2.89
N GLY A 330 -0.33 -15.68 3.22
CA GLY A 330 0.93 -15.60 3.97
C GLY A 330 2.19 -15.32 3.16
N ASP A 331 2.11 -15.28 1.82
CA ASP A 331 3.24 -14.97 0.93
C ASP A 331 2.88 -13.74 0.08
N GLY A 332 3.23 -12.55 0.58
CA GLY A 332 2.90 -11.28 -0.06
C GLY A 332 3.82 -11.02 -1.23
N ASP A 333 3.28 -11.14 -2.44
CA ASP A 333 4.01 -10.87 -3.68
C ASP A 333 4.34 -9.36 -3.83
N TYR A 334 5.50 -8.97 -3.28
CA TYR A 334 6.08 -7.65 -3.49
C TYR A 334 6.88 -7.52 -4.80
N SER A 335 6.87 -8.49 -5.72
CA SER A 335 7.63 -8.41 -6.99
C SER A 335 7.23 -7.25 -7.90
N ASN A 336 6.04 -6.66 -7.66
CA ASN A 336 5.51 -5.50 -8.37
C ASN A 336 5.68 -4.19 -7.59
N LEU A 337 6.45 -4.20 -6.49
CA LEU A 337 6.85 -3.01 -5.73
C LEU A 337 8.32 -2.71 -6.05
N SER A 338 8.54 -1.63 -6.79
CA SER A 338 9.87 -1.16 -7.18
C SER A 338 9.96 0.34 -6.96
N ILE A 339 10.85 0.76 -6.07
CA ILE A 339 11.12 2.16 -5.76
C ILE A 339 12.52 2.49 -6.25
N SER A 340 12.68 3.62 -6.93
CA SER A 340 13.97 4.19 -7.31
C SER A 340 14.00 5.65 -6.88
N VAL A 341 14.96 6.02 -6.04
CA VAL A 341 15.14 7.39 -5.55
C VAL A 341 16.49 7.94 -5.99
N THR A 342 16.53 9.20 -6.42
CA THR A 342 17.78 9.93 -6.65
C THR A 342 17.65 11.36 -6.14
N THR A 343 18.58 11.78 -5.26
CA THR A 343 18.61 13.12 -4.68
C THR A 343 19.88 13.88 -5.08
N LYS A 344 19.90 15.21 -4.86
CA LYS A 344 21.05 16.07 -5.18
C LYS A 344 21.70 16.69 -3.95
N SER A 345 20.96 16.81 -2.84
CA SER A 345 21.38 17.46 -1.59
C SER A 345 20.90 16.74 -0.32
N GLY A 346 19.73 16.10 -0.36
CA GLY A 346 19.10 15.48 0.82
C GLY A 346 19.11 13.94 0.83
N ASP A 347 18.29 13.37 1.70
CA ASP A 347 18.18 11.94 1.99
C ASP A 347 17.31 11.20 0.96
N GLY A 348 17.57 9.92 0.73
CA GLY A 348 16.71 9.10 -0.13
C GLY A 348 15.30 8.94 0.43
N ILE A 349 15.20 8.35 1.63
CA ILE A 349 13.94 8.11 2.32
C ILE A 349 14.08 8.56 3.77
N THR A 350 13.24 9.49 4.22
CA THR A 350 13.31 10.02 5.58
C THR A 350 11.98 9.95 6.32
N SER A 351 12.07 9.80 7.64
CA SER A 351 10.97 10.12 8.56
C SER A 351 11.49 10.99 9.69
N THR A 352 10.76 12.07 10.00
CA THR A 352 11.33 13.28 10.66
C THR A 352 10.66 13.65 11.98
N ASN A 353 9.70 12.87 12.50
CA ASN A 353 9.02 13.21 13.75
C ASN A 353 9.96 12.99 14.96
N SER A 354 10.48 14.10 15.48
CA SER A 354 11.46 14.16 16.57
C SER A 354 10.84 14.46 17.95
N SER A 355 9.51 14.35 18.10
CA SER A 355 8.81 14.79 19.32
C SER A 355 7.80 13.80 19.91
N ASP A 356 7.33 12.82 19.14
CA ASP A 356 6.38 11.79 19.58
C ASP A 356 7.01 10.40 19.44
N THR A 357 7.24 9.69 20.55
CA THR A 357 7.91 8.38 20.58
C THR A 357 7.16 7.24 19.88
N THR A 358 5.98 7.50 19.34
CA THR A 358 5.18 6.55 18.54
C THR A 358 5.29 6.76 17.03
N LYS A 359 6.17 7.68 16.60
CA LYS A 359 6.33 8.18 15.23
C LYS A 359 7.82 8.21 14.82
N GLY A 360 8.18 8.80 13.69
CA GLY A 360 9.57 8.89 13.20
C GLY A 360 10.12 7.57 12.67
N PHE A 361 9.26 6.71 12.12
CA PHE A 361 9.61 5.33 11.74
C PHE A 361 9.74 5.13 10.24
N VAL A 362 10.76 4.38 9.81
CA VAL A 362 10.87 3.86 8.44
C VAL A 362 10.82 2.33 8.45
N THR A 363 9.88 1.75 7.70
CA THR A 363 9.66 0.30 7.66
C THR A 363 9.65 -0.22 6.22
N ILE A 364 10.47 -1.24 5.94
CA ILE A 364 10.51 -1.96 4.65
C ILE A 364 10.06 -3.41 4.87
N ASN A 365 8.90 -3.77 4.32
CA ASN A 365 8.35 -5.13 4.38
C ASN A 365 8.77 -5.99 3.18
N GLY A 366 9.11 -5.37 2.05
CA GLY A 366 9.54 -6.07 0.84
C GLY A 366 9.58 -5.19 -0.40
N GLY A 367 9.76 -5.83 -1.57
CA GLY A 367 9.94 -5.17 -2.86
C GLY A 367 11.41 -4.83 -3.14
N THR A 368 11.66 -4.12 -4.23
CA THR A 368 12.98 -3.59 -4.57
C THR A 368 13.03 -2.10 -4.26
N VAL A 369 14.06 -1.63 -3.56
CA VAL A 369 14.28 -0.22 -3.24
C VAL A 369 15.71 0.16 -3.63
N ASN A 370 15.85 1.02 -4.64
CA ASN A 370 17.14 1.54 -5.10
C ASN A 370 17.26 3.01 -4.71
N ILE A 371 18.34 3.39 -4.05
CA ILE A 371 18.58 4.74 -3.57
C ILE A 371 19.96 5.21 -4.03
N ASN A 372 20.00 6.39 -4.63
CA ASN A 372 21.21 7.13 -4.96
C ASN A 372 21.10 8.52 -4.32
N SER A 373 21.55 8.64 -3.08
CA SER A 373 21.36 9.85 -2.26
C SER A 373 22.63 10.70 -2.19
N TYR A 374 22.46 12.00 -1.96
CA TYR A 374 23.56 12.87 -1.56
C TYR A 374 23.82 12.76 -0.05
N ALA A 375 22.79 12.92 0.78
CA ALA A 375 22.88 12.61 2.20
C ALA A 375 22.53 11.13 2.45
N ASP A 376 21.83 10.80 3.52
CA ASP A 376 21.61 9.41 3.92
C ASP A 376 20.76 8.65 2.90
N GLY A 377 21.01 7.35 2.76
CA GLY A 377 20.12 6.49 1.98
C GLY A 377 18.74 6.44 2.62
N ILE A 378 18.72 6.10 3.91
CA ILE A 378 17.52 6.09 4.74
C ILE A 378 17.83 6.76 6.08
N GLN A 379 17.08 7.80 6.46
CA GLN A 379 17.06 8.37 7.81
C GLN A 379 15.73 8.05 8.50
N ALA A 380 15.77 7.32 9.61
CA ALA A 380 14.65 7.23 10.53
C ALA A 380 14.97 8.06 11.77
N GLU A 381 14.13 9.04 12.11
CA GLU A 381 14.35 9.81 13.34
C GLU A 381 14.32 8.92 14.60
N GLN A 382 13.63 7.79 14.58
CA GLN A 382 13.47 6.95 15.77
C GLN A 382 13.69 5.45 15.60
N GLN A 383 13.21 4.85 14.50
CA GLN A 383 13.41 3.42 14.28
C GLN A 383 13.37 3.06 12.80
N PHE A 384 14.37 2.31 12.37
CA PHE A 384 14.33 1.61 11.09
C PHE A 384 13.98 0.13 11.31
N THR A 385 13.11 -0.42 10.47
CA THR A 385 12.73 -1.84 10.52
C THR A 385 12.65 -2.44 9.14
N MET A 386 13.38 -3.53 8.89
CA MET A 386 13.34 -4.27 7.63
C MET A 386 12.97 -5.74 7.86
N ASN A 387 11.88 -6.16 7.24
CA ASN A 387 11.37 -7.53 7.31
C ASN A 387 11.72 -8.36 6.05
N GLY A 388 12.06 -7.68 4.95
CA GLY A 388 12.39 -8.32 3.68
C GLY A 388 12.57 -7.29 2.57
N GLY A 389 12.79 -7.79 1.34
CA GLY A 389 13.02 -6.97 0.15
C GLY A 389 14.45 -7.04 -0.36
N ASP A 390 14.74 -6.23 -1.37
CA ASP A 390 16.06 -6.03 -1.98
C ASP A 390 16.36 -4.53 -1.98
N VAL A 391 17.25 -4.09 -1.09
CA VAL A 391 17.54 -2.68 -0.84
C VAL A 391 18.97 -2.39 -1.27
N THR A 392 19.12 -1.58 -2.33
CA THR A 392 20.43 -1.10 -2.79
C THR A 392 20.56 0.40 -2.53
N ILE A 393 21.64 0.81 -1.87
CA ILE A 393 21.92 2.19 -1.48
C ILE A 393 23.33 2.58 -1.94
N TYR A 394 23.42 3.70 -2.65
CA TYR A 394 24.66 4.42 -2.90
C TYR A 394 24.51 5.83 -2.32
N THR A 395 25.44 6.24 -1.46
CA THR A 395 25.49 7.62 -0.93
C THR A 395 26.67 8.39 -1.52
N TYR A 396 26.78 9.69 -1.25
CA TYR A 396 27.75 10.63 -1.82
C TYR A 396 29.17 10.06 -2.03
N GLN A 397 29.55 9.76 -3.28
CA GLN A 397 30.86 9.19 -3.65
C GLN A 397 31.14 7.75 -3.13
N GLY A 398 30.24 7.20 -2.32
CA GLY A 398 30.29 5.88 -1.73
C GLY A 398 31.54 5.63 -0.90
N SER A 399 31.86 4.35 -0.71
CA SER A 399 33.06 3.91 -0.02
C SER A 399 34.35 4.37 -0.70
N GLY A 400 34.28 4.87 -1.94
CA GLY A 400 35.37 5.53 -2.64
C GLY A 400 35.82 6.86 -2.01
N TYR A 401 35.05 7.43 -1.08
CA TYR A 401 35.40 8.67 -0.39
C TYR A 401 36.76 8.58 0.34
N THR A 402 37.59 9.60 0.14
CA THR A 402 38.88 9.78 0.83
C THR A 402 39.14 11.25 1.17
N GLY A 403 38.10 12.09 1.15
CA GLY A 403 38.21 13.48 1.56
C GLY A 403 38.30 13.59 3.07
N SER A 404 38.88 14.67 3.57
CA SER A 404 38.57 15.11 4.94
C SER A 404 37.55 16.24 4.79
N GLY A 405 36.35 16.08 5.35
CA GLY A 405 35.39 17.16 5.47
C GLY A 405 36.07 18.39 6.09
N SER A 406 35.74 19.58 5.58
CA SER A 406 36.37 20.81 6.08
C SER A 406 35.85 21.14 7.47
N SER A 407 36.45 20.53 8.49
CA SER A 407 36.24 20.83 9.90
C SER A 407 36.69 22.26 10.18
N SER A 408 35.78 23.20 9.92
CA SER A 408 35.91 24.60 10.29
C SER A 408 35.98 24.67 11.82
N SER A 409 37.20 24.75 12.33
CA SER A 409 37.50 24.90 13.76
C SER A 409 36.92 26.23 14.26
N GLY A 410 35.65 26.21 14.69
CA GLY A 410 34.87 27.44 14.82
C GLY A 410 33.53 27.35 15.55
N SER A 411 33.26 26.30 16.32
CA SER A 411 32.14 26.29 17.27
C SER A 411 32.60 25.87 18.66
N THR A 412 32.50 26.78 19.63
CA THR A 412 32.78 26.51 21.04
C THR A 412 31.62 25.74 21.66
N ASN A 413 31.77 24.43 21.82
CA ASN A 413 30.81 23.62 22.58
C ASN A 413 30.78 24.10 24.05
N PRO A 414 29.61 24.48 24.63
CA PRO A 414 29.54 25.03 25.98
C PRO A 414 29.81 24.03 27.11
N TRP A 415 29.79 22.72 26.84
CA TRP A 415 30.10 21.69 27.85
C TRP A 415 31.56 21.25 27.79
N GLY A 416 32.31 21.61 28.84
CA GLY A 416 33.72 21.30 28.97
C GLY A 416 33.99 19.85 29.36
N GLY A 417 34.54 19.08 28.41
CA GLY A 417 35.19 17.79 28.63
C GLY A 417 36.50 17.74 27.85
N GLY A 418 37.63 17.84 28.56
CA GLY A 418 38.94 17.98 27.91
C GLY A 418 39.71 16.67 27.74
N GLY A 419 39.77 16.18 26.49
CA GLY A 419 40.90 15.43 25.92
C GLY A 419 41.08 13.96 26.30
N MET A 420 41.00 13.08 25.29
CA MET A 420 42.01 12.08 24.87
C MET A 420 41.36 11.07 23.90
N GLY A 421 41.99 10.83 22.75
CA GLY A 421 41.52 9.87 21.72
C GLY A 421 41.37 10.51 20.35
N THR A 422 42.30 10.23 19.43
CA THR A 422 42.08 10.39 17.98
C THR A 422 41.86 9.00 17.41
N ASP A 423 40.78 8.39 17.88
CA ASP A 423 40.32 7.07 17.50
C ASP A 423 39.02 7.27 16.69
N GLY A 424 38.82 6.48 15.64
CA GLY A 424 37.86 6.75 14.57
C GLY A 424 38.45 7.46 13.34
N ASN A 425 37.76 7.33 12.22
CA ASN A 425 38.21 7.83 10.91
C ASN A 425 38.28 9.37 10.85
N SER A 426 39.43 9.93 10.44
CA SER A 426 39.58 11.38 10.24
C SER A 426 39.04 11.89 8.89
N ASN A 427 38.60 10.98 8.01
CA ASN A 427 38.12 11.27 6.66
C ASN A 427 36.59 11.10 6.56
N LYS A 428 35.84 11.75 7.46
CA LYS A 428 34.37 11.82 7.38
C LYS A 428 33.94 12.98 6.48
N THR A 429 32.75 12.90 5.91
CA THR A 429 32.16 14.01 5.13
C THR A 429 31.64 15.12 6.07
N ASP A 430 31.24 16.27 5.55
CA ASP A 430 30.53 17.33 6.32
C ASP A 430 29.00 17.17 6.31
N ILE A 431 28.52 16.08 5.70
CA ILE A 431 27.13 15.61 5.71
C ILE A 431 27.06 14.25 6.43
N SER A 432 25.86 13.69 6.57
CA SER A 432 25.70 12.35 7.14
C SER A 432 26.09 11.30 6.09
N ALA A 433 25.36 11.16 4.99
CA ALA A 433 25.69 10.24 3.89
C ALA A 433 25.93 8.77 4.32
N LYS A 434 25.25 8.36 5.39
CA LYS A 434 25.20 6.99 5.90
C LYS A 434 24.21 6.16 5.07
N GLY A 435 24.41 4.85 4.99
CA GLY A 435 23.50 3.97 4.24
C GLY A 435 22.11 3.95 4.86
N ILE A 436 22.02 3.53 6.13
CA ILE A 436 20.80 3.51 6.94
C ILE A 436 21.13 4.10 8.31
N LYS A 437 20.42 5.15 8.73
CA LYS A 437 20.57 5.82 10.01
C LYS A 437 19.29 5.74 10.84
N ALA A 438 19.42 5.44 12.13
CA ALA A 438 18.36 5.64 13.13
C ALA A 438 18.89 6.48 14.31
N VAL A 439 18.25 7.62 14.61
CA VAL A 439 18.82 8.62 15.54
C VAL A 439 18.35 8.39 16.98
N GLY A 440 17.04 8.30 17.19
CA GLY A 440 16.43 8.29 18.51
C GLY A 440 16.07 9.69 19.03
N LEU A 441 15.28 9.74 20.10
CA LEU A 441 14.84 10.98 20.74
C LEU A 441 15.48 11.16 22.11
N TYR A 442 15.82 12.40 22.42
CA TYR A 442 16.15 12.85 23.77
C TYR A 442 15.01 13.70 24.35
N ASP A 443 15.03 13.90 25.67
CA ASP A 443 14.26 14.95 26.31
C ASP A 443 14.68 16.36 25.85
N GLU A 444 13.83 17.36 26.11
CA GLU A 444 14.07 18.78 25.76
C GLU A 444 15.42 19.32 26.29
N ALA A 445 15.97 18.68 27.34
CA ALA A 445 17.26 19.02 27.91
C ALA A 445 18.47 18.37 27.19
N GLY A 446 18.25 17.41 26.28
CA GLY A 446 19.30 16.64 25.61
C GLY A 446 20.05 15.68 26.54
N THR A 447 19.39 15.18 27.58
CA THR A 447 20.02 14.42 28.68
C THR A 447 19.48 13.01 28.91
N THR A 448 18.23 12.74 28.53
CA THR A 448 17.59 11.43 28.75
C THR A 448 17.02 10.90 27.44
N TRP A 449 17.39 9.67 27.07
CA TRP A 449 16.77 8.95 25.95
C TRP A 449 15.27 8.71 26.20
N GLN A 450 14.44 9.08 25.22
CA GLN A 450 13.01 8.77 25.18
C GLN A 450 12.69 7.68 24.16
N SER A 451 13.44 7.63 23.06
CA SER A 451 13.43 6.58 22.03
C SER A 451 14.87 6.34 21.63
N ALA A 452 15.32 5.08 21.59
CA ALA A 452 16.76 4.80 21.49
C ALA A 452 17.34 5.01 20.09
N GLY A 453 16.54 5.03 19.02
CA GLY A 453 17.10 5.09 17.66
C GLY A 453 17.46 3.72 17.09
N ASN A 454 16.60 2.72 17.23
CA ASN A 454 16.96 1.31 16.95
C ASN A 454 16.99 0.98 15.45
N ILE A 455 17.84 0.02 15.07
CA ILE A 455 17.79 -0.69 13.77
C ILE A 455 17.39 -2.14 14.03
N THR A 456 16.34 -2.62 13.35
CA THR A 456 15.93 -4.04 13.40
C THR A 456 15.82 -4.61 11.99
N ILE A 457 16.53 -5.70 11.72
CA ILE A 457 16.53 -6.39 10.41
C ILE A 457 16.29 -7.88 10.62
N THR A 458 15.25 -8.41 10.00
CA THR A 458 14.82 -9.82 10.15
C THR A 458 14.91 -10.62 8.84
N GLY A 459 15.20 -9.96 7.71
CA GLY A 459 15.35 -10.63 6.41
C GLY A 459 15.58 -9.67 5.24
N GLY A 460 15.73 -10.24 4.05
CA GLY A 460 15.94 -9.52 2.78
C GLY A 460 17.39 -9.48 2.32
N THR A 461 17.65 -8.70 1.28
CA THR A 461 19.00 -8.40 0.74
C THR A 461 19.27 -6.91 0.90
N ILE A 462 20.47 -6.57 1.35
CA ILE A 462 20.96 -5.20 1.51
C ILE A 462 22.29 -5.08 0.77
N ASN A 463 22.43 -4.05 -0.07
CA ASN A 463 23.65 -3.72 -0.78
C ASN A 463 23.96 -2.23 -0.60
N ILE A 464 25.00 -1.88 0.16
CA ILE A 464 25.31 -0.49 0.51
C ILE A 464 26.74 -0.15 0.07
N ASP A 465 26.89 0.99 -0.59
CA ASP A 465 28.18 1.63 -0.88
C ASP A 465 28.13 3.10 -0.41
N SER A 466 28.67 3.38 0.78
CA SER A 466 28.48 4.64 1.51
C SER A 466 29.77 5.38 1.90
N SER A 467 29.74 6.70 1.94
CA SER A 467 30.88 7.57 2.32
C SER A 467 31.03 7.85 3.82
N ASP A 468 30.03 7.44 4.58
CA ASP A 468 29.99 7.33 6.04
C ASP A 468 29.39 5.94 6.35
N ASP A 469 29.10 5.62 7.60
CA ASP A 469 28.67 4.29 8.06
C ASP A 469 27.55 3.67 7.20
N ALA A 470 27.67 2.39 6.87
CA ALA A 470 26.64 1.73 6.05
C ALA A 470 25.35 1.48 6.85
N LEU A 471 25.45 1.13 8.13
CA LEU A 471 24.33 1.11 9.07
C LEU A 471 24.77 1.76 10.38
N HIS A 472 23.99 2.70 10.90
CA HIS A 472 24.29 3.45 12.13
C HIS A 472 23.03 3.63 12.99
N CYS A 473 23.11 3.32 14.28
CA CYS A 473 22.04 3.58 15.22
C CYS A 473 22.52 4.15 16.56
N GLY A 474 21.78 5.12 17.10
CA GLY A 474 21.91 5.56 18.49
C GLY A 474 21.46 4.51 19.51
N GLY A 475 20.68 3.52 19.06
CA GLY A 475 20.07 2.49 19.88
C GLY A 475 20.72 1.11 19.71
N ASP A 476 19.96 0.06 20.00
CA ASP A 476 20.40 -1.32 19.78
C ASP A 476 20.24 -1.71 18.28
N MET A 477 21.28 -2.28 17.70
CA MET A 477 21.22 -2.90 16.36
C MET A 477 20.89 -4.39 16.45
N ASN A 478 19.77 -4.81 15.88
CA ASN A 478 19.29 -6.19 15.94
C ASN A 478 19.18 -6.80 14.53
N ILE A 479 20.22 -7.53 14.09
CA ILE A 479 20.27 -8.22 12.79
C ILE A 479 20.05 -9.71 13.00
N THR A 480 18.84 -10.18 12.76
CA THR A 480 18.43 -11.59 12.98
C THR A 480 18.25 -12.40 11.70
N GLY A 481 18.18 -11.74 10.54
CA GLY A 481 18.17 -12.38 9.23
C GLY A 481 18.60 -11.42 8.11
N GLY A 482 19.00 -11.96 6.96
CA GLY A 482 19.27 -11.20 5.72
C GLY A 482 20.66 -11.43 5.10
N ASN A 483 20.83 -10.99 3.86
CA ASN A 483 22.09 -11.07 3.10
C ASN A 483 22.61 -9.67 2.77
N PHE A 484 23.79 -9.33 3.28
CA PHE A 484 24.35 -7.98 3.23
C PHE A 484 25.63 -7.96 2.40
N THR A 485 25.71 -7.06 1.42
CA THR A 485 26.94 -6.65 0.75
C THR A 485 27.22 -5.21 1.13
N ILE A 486 28.34 -4.95 1.79
CA ILE A 486 28.66 -3.62 2.33
C ILE A 486 30.00 -3.15 1.79
N ALA A 487 30.05 -1.89 1.39
CA ALA A 487 31.24 -1.08 1.26
C ALA A 487 30.97 0.24 1.98
N SER A 488 31.88 0.63 2.89
CA SER A 488 31.83 1.90 3.60
C SER A 488 33.20 2.58 3.49
N ALA A 489 33.22 3.91 3.46
CA ALA A 489 34.44 4.68 3.71
C ALA A 489 34.75 4.77 5.22
N ASP A 490 33.76 4.43 6.04
CA ASP A 490 33.74 4.46 7.49
C ASP A 490 33.25 3.10 8.00
N ASP A 491 32.31 3.01 8.94
CA ASP A 491 31.97 1.73 9.56
C ASP A 491 31.04 0.89 8.68
N ALA A 492 31.17 -0.44 8.75
CA ALA A 492 30.18 -1.31 8.11
C ALA A 492 28.89 -1.37 8.94
N LEU A 493 29.01 -1.49 10.27
CA LEU A 493 27.91 -1.42 11.23
C LEU A 493 28.37 -0.65 12.48
N HIS A 494 27.66 0.40 12.86
CA HIS A 494 27.91 1.21 14.05
C HIS A 494 26.66 1.26 14.95
N SER A 495 26.85 1.09 16.25
CA SER A 495 25.78 1.06 17.24
C SER A 495 26.26 1.72 18.54
N ASP A 496 25.63 2.82 18.96
CA ASP A 496 25.96 3.48 20.25
C ASP A 496 25.61 2.59 21.46
N HIS A 497 24.72 1.62 21.27
CA HIS A 497 24.36 0.58 22.24
C HIS A 497 24.57 -0.83 21.62
N SER A 498 23.79 -1.84 22.03
CA SER A 498 24.12 -3.24 21.80
C SER A 498 23.96 -3.65 20.33
N LEU A 499 25.03 -4.16 19.72
CA LEU A 499 24.94 -4.80 18.40
C LEU A 499 24.79 -6.33 18.52
N THR A 500 23.66 -6.86 18.04
CA THR A 500 23.32 -8.29 18.03
C THR A 500 23.18 -8.82 16.60
N ILE A 501 24.02 -9.81 16.24
CA ILE A 501 23.94 -10.54 14.96
C ILE A 501 23.55 -12.00 15.21
N GLY A 502 22.54 -12.46 14.46
CA GLY A 502 22.00 -13.82 14.50
C GLY A 502 20.96 -14.03 15.60
N THR A 503 20.50 -15.28 15.76
CA THR A 503 19.61 -15.68 16.85
C THR A 503 20.33 -16.65 17.80
N ALA A 504 19.89 -16.73 19.06
CA ALA A 504 20.49 -17.62 20.07
C ALA A 504 20.28 -19.13 19.81
N ASN A 505 19.70 -19.52 18.67
CA ASN A 505 19.50 -20.91 18.29
C ASN A 505 20.81 -21.53 17.76
N ALA A 506 21.53 -22.22 18.66
CA ALA A 506 22.80 -22.86 18.32
C ALA A 506 22.64 -23.90 17.19
N GLY A 507 23.27 -23.63 16.04
CA GLY A 507 23.41 -24.58 14.93
C GLY A 507 22.81 -24.17 13.59
N THR A 508 22.06 -23.06 13.52
CA THR A 508 21.57 -22.46 12.27
C THR A 508 22.24 -21.11 12.05
N PHE A 509 23.37 -21.11 11.33
CA PHE A 509 24.12 -19.90 10.98
C PHE A 509 23.79 -19.38 9.57
N ASP A 510 22.76 -19.95 8.93
CA ASP A 510 22.42 -19.68 7.52
C ASP A 510 21.51 -18.46 7.34
N ASP A 511 20.91 -17.95 8.43
CA ASP A 511 19.87 -16.90 8.38
C ASP A 511 20.45 -15.49 8.12
N VAL A 512 21.72 -15.24 8.50
CA VAL A 512 22.43 -13.96 8.31
C VAL A 512 23.74 -14.18 7.56
N GLN A 513 23.95 -13.43 6.48
CA GLN A 513 25.22 -13.37 5.74
C GLN A 513 25.64 -11.91 5.61
N ILE A 514 26.88 -11.57 6.00
CA ILE A 514 27.42 -10.20 5.88
C ILE A 514 28.79 -10.26 5.21
N TYR A 515 28.89 -9.64 4.04
CA TYR A 515 30.12 -9.49 3.28
C TYR A 515 30.51 -8.01 3.24
N VAL A 516 31.49 -7.63 4.07
CA VAL A 516 32.10 -6.30 4.06
C VAL A 516 33.30 -6.32 3.11
N SER A 517 33.20 -5.57 2.01
CA SER A 517 34.23 -5.46 0.98
C SER A 517 35.22 -4.31 1.24
N LYS A 518 34.77 -3.27 1.94
CA LYS A 518 35.56 -2.13 2.41
C LYS A 518 34.87 -1.50 3.64
N CYS A 519 35.67 -1.04 4.60
CA CYS A 519 35.27 -0.22 5.75
C CYS A 519 36.53 0.41 6.38
N TYR A 520 36.38 1.38 7.28
CA TYR A 520 37.39 1.80 8.24
C TYR A 520 37.37 0.83 9.43
N GLU A 521 36.27 0.79 10.19
CA GLU A 521 36.02 -0.20 11.23
C GLU A 521 34.91 -1.18 10.81
N GLY A 522 35.01 -2.42 11.27
CA GLY A 522 34.19 -3.52 10.74
C GLY A 522 32.78 -3.53 11.34
N VAL A 523 32.70 -3.69 12.66
CA VAL A 523 31.46 -3.79 13.43
C VAL A 523 31.76 -3.19 14.80
N GLU A 524 31.02 -2.17 15.21
CA GLU A 524 31.11 -1.50 16.51
C GLU A 524 29.76 -1.54 17.25
N GLY A 525 29.80 -1.73 18.59
CA GLY A 525 28.67 -1.85 19.51
C GLY A 525 29.00 -2.59 20.80
#